data_AF-A0A453DKX6-F1
#
_entry.id   AF-A0A453DKX6-F1
#
_cell.length_a   1.000
_cell.length_b   1.000
_cell.length_c   1.000
_cell.angle_alpha   90.00
_cell.angle_beta   90.00
_cell.angle_gamma   90.00
#
_symmetry.space_group_name_H-M   'P 1'
#
loop_
_entity.id
_entity.type
_entity.pdbx_description
1 polymer ?
#
loop_
_entity_poly.entity_id
_entity_poly.type
_entity_poly.pdbx_seq_one_letter_code
_entity_poly.pdbx_strand_id
1 'polypeptide(L)'
;ASAFSIDHQLSSLGARALQLHIDHTMAAAVTRRVNALRVEVPDGNADTANAPAAKRILDAKDDVWVSADDGTSAGNGNQPLLFRTMKVKGSILHPYRFLILVRLVAVAAFFAWRLEHRNHDGMWLWATSMVADAWFGFSWLLNQLTKLNPIKRVPDLATLADQHGEAILPGIDVFVTTADPVDEPVLYTVNTVLSILAADYPIDKYACYLSDDGGTLVHYEAMTQVASFAALWAPFCRKHCVEPRSPENYFGMKAQPYAGSMPGDFTRDRRRVRREYDEFMVRIDSLSTTIRQRSDAYNNGDGVHATRMADGAPWPGTWIEQAENHRRAQHAGIVQVNK
;
A
#
# COMPACT_ATOMS: atom_id res chain seq x y z
N ALA A 1 20.53 -20.36 -21.99
CA ALA A 1 19.43 -21.29 -22.28
C ALA A 1 18.78 -21.71 -20.97
N SER A 2 17.82 -20.92 -20.49
CA SER A 2 16.92 -21.23 -19.37
C SER A 2 15.82 -20.16 -19.29
N ALA A 3 15.28 -19.80 -20.45
CA ALA A 3 14.18 -18.85 -20.63
C ALA A 3 12.94 -19.57 -21.17
N PHE A 4 12.71 -20.80 -20.72
CA PHE A 4 11.56 -21.60 -21.11
C PHE A 4 10.91 -22.14 -19.84
N SER A 5 9.61 -21.85 -19.70
CA SER A 5 8.69 -22.40 -18.70
C SER A 5 8.57 -21.64 -17.36
N ILE A 6 8.01 -20.43 -17.41
CA ILE A 6 7.17 -19.92 -16.29
C ILE A 6 5.76 -19.56 -16.80
N ASP A 7 5.57 -19.35 -18.11
CA ASP A 7 4.23 -19.23 -18.72
C ASP A 7 3.37 -20.50 -18.56
N HIS A 8 3.99 -21.68 -18.38
CA HIS A 8 3.26 -22.94 -18.22
C HIS A 8 2.87 -23.24 -16.74
N GLN A 9 3.34 -22.43 -15.79
CA GLN A 9 3.01 -22.58 -14.36
C GLN A 9 1.91 -21.61 -13.91
N LEU A 10 1.69 -20.50 -14.63
CA LEU A 10 0.57 -19.58 -14.37
C LEU A 10 -0.79 -20.10 -14.88
N SER A 11 -0.80 -21.15 -15.71
CA SER A 11 -2.05 -21.80 -16.13
C SER A 11 -2.63 -22.77 -15.09
N SER A 12 -1.90 -23.10 -14.01
CA SER A 12 -2.34 -24.11 -13.02
C SER A 12 -2.82 -23.52 -11.68
N LEU A 13 -2.72 -22.21 -11.48
CA LEU A 13 -3.21 -21.52 -10.29
C LEU A 13 -4.12 -20.38 -10.78
N GLY A 14 -5.44 -20.63 -10.73
CA GLY A 14 -6.48 -19.77 -11.26
C GLY A 14 -6.68 -18.43 -10.55
N ALA A 15 -5.61 -17.69 -10.26
CA ALA A 15 -5.65 -16.30 -9.85
C ALA A 15 -5.72 -15.41 -11.11
N ARG A 16 -6.75 -14.58 -11.21
CA ARG A 16 -7.15 -13.86 -12.43
C ARG A 16 -7.27 -12.38 -12.12
N ALA A 17 -6.63 -11.53 -12.92
CA ALA A 17 -6.56 -10.09 -12.65
C ALA A 17 -7.09 -9.22 -13.79
N LEU A 18 -7.69 -8.09 -13.42
CA LEU A 18 -8.20 -7.02 -14.29
C LEU A 18 -7.11 -5.96 -14.46
N GLN A 19 -6.66 -5.70 -15.69
CA GLN A 19 -5.58 -4.75 -15.97
C GLN A 19 -6.14 -3.39 -16.42
N LEU A 20 -5.73 -2.32 -15.74
CA LEU A 20 -6.08 -0.94 -16.07
C LEU A 20 -4.88 -0.24 -16.73
N HIS A 21 -5.05 0.23 -17.97
CA HIS A 21 -4.10 1.11 -18.67
C HIS A 21 -4.77 2.47 -18.91
N ILE A 22 -4.02 3.57 -18.90
CA ILE A 22 -4.56 4.92 -19.20
C ILE A 22 -3.68 5.53 -20.29
N ASP A 23 -4.20 5.61 -21.51
CA ASP A 23 -3.55 6.29 -22.65
C ASP A 23 -3.78 7.80 -22.59
N HIS A 24 -2.74 8.65 -22.46
CA HIS A 24 -2.80 10.04 -22.96
C HIS A 24 -1.44 10.68 -23.26
N THR A 25 -1.35 11.25 -24.47
CA THR A 25 -0.32 12.15 -24.98
C THR A 25 -0.43 13.53 -24.33
N MET A 26 0.67 14.01 -23.70
CA MET A 26 1.01 15.41 -23.29
C MET A 26 1.88 15.47 -22.00
N ALA A 27 2.28 14.34 -21.41
CA ALA A 27 2.96 14.32 -20.10
C ALA A 27 4.45 14.76 -20.09
N ALA A 28 5.16 14.66 -21.22
CA ALA A 28 6.63 14.82 -21.25
C ALA A 28 7.15 16.24 -20.97
N ALA A 29 6.32 17.28 -21.16
CA ALA A 29 6.74 18.67 -20.95
C ALA A 29 6.60 19.15 -19.50
N VAL A 30 5.75 18.50 -18.70
CA VAL A 30 5.45 18.92 -17.32
C VAL A 30 6.47 18.36 -16.33
N THR A 31 6.94 17.13 -16.53
CA THR A 31 7.92 16.47 -15.65
C THR A 31 9.27 17.20 -15.59
N ARG A 32 9.73 17.78 -16.72
CA ARG A 32 10.96 18.60 -16.76
C ARG A 32 10.87 19.87 -15.91
N ARG A 33 9.68 20.45 -15.75
CA ARG A 33 9.50 21.73 -15.03
C ARG A 33 9.42 21.53 -13.51
N VAL A 34 8.96 20.36 -13.06
CA VAL A 34 8.86 19.99 -11.64
C VAL A 34 10.25 19.66 -11.06
N ASN A 35 11.12 18.99 -11.80
CA ASN A 35 12.50 18.75 -11.35
C ASN A 35 13.32 20.05 -11.27
N ALA A 36 13.11 21.02 -12.16
CA ALA A 36 13.75 22.33 -12.07
C ALA A 36 13.30 23.13 -10.83
N LEU A 37 12.03 23.02 -10.43
CA LEU A 37 11.47 23.68 -9.24
C LEU A 37 11.94 23.05 -7.91
N ARG A 38 12.39 21.79 -7.92
CA ARG A 38 12.94 21.11 -6.73
C ARG A 38 14.43 21.41 -6.52
N VAL A 39 15.14 21.86 -7.56
CA VAL A 39 16.59 22.16 -7.53
C VAL A 39 16.89 23.60 -7.07
N GLU A 40 15.94 24.54 -7.19
CA GLU A 40 16.08 25.90 -6.63
C GLU A 40 15.56 25.97 -5.19
N VAL A 41 16.27 25.33 -4.25
CA VAL A 41 16.26 25.74 -2.84
C VAL A 41 17.49 26.62 -2.65
N PRO A 42 17.37 27.96 -2.51
CA PRO A 42 18.53 28.78 -2.23
C PRO A 42 19.02 28.47 -0.82
N ASP A 43 20.30 28.16 -0.68
CA ASP A 43 21.03 28.25 0.58
C ASP A 43 20.96 29.70 1.07
N GLY A 44 20.13 29.98 2.08
CA GLY A 44 20.11 31.32 2.65
C GLY A 44 18.90 31.66 3.50
N ASN A 45 19.13 31.70 4.80
CA ASN A 45 18.40 32.43 5.83
C ASN A 45 17.05 31.83 6.28
N ALA A 46 17.13 31.12 7.41
CA ALA A 46 15.99 30.67 8.18
C ALA A 46 15.30 31.86 8.86
N ASP A 47 14.15 32.26 8.33
CA ASP A 47 13.08 32.89 9.08
C ASP A 47 11.78 32.69 8.31
N THR A 48 10.96 31.71 8.72
CA THR A 48 9.49 31.81 8.68
C THR A 48 8.84 30.59 9.32
N ALA A 49 8.04 30.89 10.34
CA ALA A 49 7.23 29.99 11.12
C ALA A 49 6.00 29.50 10.33
N ASN A 50 5.78 28.17 10.30
CA ASN A 50 4.54 27.49 10.72
C ASN A 50 4.41 26.09 10.09
N ALA A 51 5.03 25.09 10.75
CA ALA A 51 4.55 23.70 10.83
C ALA A 51 5.25 22.98 12.00
N PRO A 52 5.01 23.35 13.27
CA PRO A 52 5.87 22.92 14.36
C PRO A 52 5.60 21.48 14.84
N ALA A 53 4.36 20.97 14.81
CA ALA A 53 4.05 19.70 15.48
C ALA A 53 4.52 18.45 14.71
N ALA A 54 4.17 18.32 13.43
CA ALA A 54 4.54 17.14 12.63
C ALA A 54 6.05 17.08 12.35
N LYS A 55 6.67 18.24 12.07
CA LYS A 55 8.11 18.35 11.85
C LYS A 55 8.90 18.08 13.14
N ARG A 56 8.48 18.61 14.30
CA ARG A 56 9.11 18.29 15.60
C ARG A 56 8.95 16.82 16.00
N ILE A 57 7.85 16.15 15.66
CA ILE A 57 7.68 14.72 15.96
C ILE A 57 8.58 13.85 15.07
N LEU A 58 8.73 14.21 13.80
CA LEU A 58 9.67 13.55 12.88
C LEU A 58 11.12 13.81 13.30
N ASP A 59 11.49 15.07 13.55
CA ASP A 59 12.82 15.47 14.00
C ASP A 59 13.18 14.83 15.37
N ALA A 60 12.24 14.75 16.31
CA ALA A 60 12.46 14.09 17.60
C ALA A 60 12.58 12.56 17.49
N LYS A 61 11.97 11.95 16.47
CA LYS A 61 12.04 10.49 16.22
C LYS A 61 13.30 10.11 15.44
N ASP A 62 13.83 11.02 14.63
CA ASP A 62 15.07 10.83 13.89
C ASP A 62 16.32 11.10 14.75
N ASP A 63 16.19 11.75 15.92
CA ASP A 63 17.28 11.92 16.91
C ASP A 63 17.81 10.58 17.49
N VAL A 64 17.11 9.47 17.30
CA VAL A 64 17.56 8.15 17.77
C VAL A 64 18.53 7.47 16.79
N TRP A 65 18.52 7.90 15.52
CA TRP A 65 19.22 7.23 14.42
C TRP A 65 20.44 8.03 13.96
N VAL A 66 21.52 7.33 13.64
CA VAL A 66 22.78 7.91 13.13
C VAL A 66 23.17 7.18 11.86
N SER A 67 23.63 7.92 10.85
CA SER A 67 24.18 7.34 9.63
C SER A 67 25.35 6.42 9.97
N ALA A 68 25.29 5.18 9.52
CA ALA A 68 26.38 4.23 9.74
C ALA A 68 27.62 4.55 8.89
N ASP A 69 27.47 5.39 7.88
CA ASP A 69 28.44 5.64 6.82
C ASP A 69 29.40 6.80 7.14
N ASP A 70 29.18 7.55 8.22
CA ASP A 70 29.98 8.74 8.58
C ASP A 70 31.39 8.41 9.15
N GLY A 71 31.75 7.13 9.24
CA GLY A 71 33.00 6.68 9.89
C GLY A 71 33.96 5.84 9.05
N THR A 72 33.55 5.36 7.86
CA THR A 72 34.41 4.48 7.05
C THR A 72 33.99 4.50 5.58
N SER A 73 34.43 5.53 4.84
CA SER A 73 34.92 5.40 3.46
C SER A 73 35.31 6.76 2.89
N ALA A 74 36.54 7.19 3.20
CA ALA A 74 37.40 7.79 2.18
C ALA A 74 37.91 6.66 1.26
N GLY A 75 36.98 6.01 0.54
CA GLY A 75 37.23 4.82 -0.27
C GLY A 75 36.62 4.99 -1.65
N ASN A 76 37.48 5.30 -2.63
CA ASN A 76 37.29 5.27 -4.08
C ASN A 76 35.91 4.81 -4.62
N GLY A 77 35.12 5.76 -5.09
CA GLY A 77 33.95 5.52 -5.94
C GLY A 77 33.08 6.77 -6.01
N ASN A 78 33.14 7.51 -7.12
CA ASN A 78 32.49 8.80 -7.36
C ASN A 78 30.94 8.77 -7.39
N GLN A 79 30.27 7.75 -6.83
CA GLN A 79 28.81 7.61 -6.90
C GLN A 79 28.18 7.55 -5.49
N PRO A 80 27.23 8.45 -5.18
CA PRO A 80 26.50 8.40 -3.91
C PRO A 80 25.66 7.12 -3.80
N LEU A 81 25.55 6.58 -2.59
CA LEU A 81 24.77 5.36 -2.31
C LEU A 81 23.26 5.64 -2.43
N LEU A 82 22.54 4.78 -3.15
CA LEU A 82 21.07 4.85 -3.29
C LEU A 82 20.31 4.59 -1.99
N PHE A 83 20.97 3.92 -1.03
CA PHE A 83 20.40 3.61 0.28
C PHE A 83 21.36 4.04 1.37
N ARG A 84 20.87 4.85 2.31
CA ARG A 84 21.60 5.20 3.52
C ARG A 84 21.24 4.23 4.63
N THR A 85 22.24 3.64 5.27
CA THR A 85 22.02 2.78 6.43
C THR A 85 22.10 3.59 7.71
N MET A 86 21.04 3.54 8.51
CA MET A 86 20.91 4.23 9.79
C MET A 86 20.97 3.19 10.91
N LYS A 87 21.86 3.41 11.87
CA LYS A 87 22.00 2.62 13.10
C LYS A 87 21.49 3.41 14.29
N VAL A 88 20.98 2.73 15.31
CA VAL A 88 20.59 3.38 16.56
C VAL A 88 21.85 3.91 17.27
N LYS A 89 21.75 5.11 17.87
CA LYS A 89 22.83 5.67 18.72
C LYS A 89 23.33 4.64 19.72
N GLY A 90 24.64 4.46 19.80
CA GLY A 90 25.28 3.54 20.75
C GLY A 90 24.87 3.82 22.21
N SER A 91 24.68 5.10 22.56
CA SER A 91 24.23 5.53 23.90
C SER A 91 22.87 4.95 24.32
N ILE A 92 21.98 4.66 23.37
CA ILE A 92 20.67 4.05 23.63
C ILE A 92 20.75 2.51 23.49
N LEU A 93 21.55 2.03 22.53
CA LEU A 93 21.64 0.60 22.21
C LEU A 93 22.41 -0.22 23.25
N HIS A 94 23.51 0.31 23.79
CA HIS A 94 24.33 -0.38 24.79
C HIS A 94 23.58 -0.65 26.12
N PRO A 95 22.89 0.33 26.75
CA PRO A 95 22.12 0.04 27.97
C PRO A 95 20.97 -0.94 27.71
N TYR A 96 20.32 -0.87 26.53
CA TYR A 96 19.30 -1.85 26.15
C TYR A 96 19.86 -3.28 26.06
N ARG A 97 21.01 -3.47 25.41
CA ARG A 97 21.70 -4.78 25.33
C ARG A 97 22.13 -5.28 26.71
N PHE A 98 22.57 -4.38 27.58
CA PHE A 98 22.93 -4.74 28.96
C PHE A 98 21.72 -5.23 29.76
N LEU A 99 20.58 -4.53 29.69
CA LEU A 99 19.35 -4.96 30.37
C LEU A 99 18.86 -6.33 29.88
N ILE A 100 19.00 -6.61 28.58
CA ILE A 100 18.70 -7.93 28.00
C ILE A 100 19.60 -9.01 28.60
N LEU A 101 20.90 -8.75 28.70
CA LEU A 101 21.86 -9.68 29.27
C LEU A 101 21.54 -9.97 30.74
N VAL A 102 21.26 -8.94 31.54
CA VAL A 102 20.85 -9.09 32.94
C VAL A 102 19.59 -9.95 33.05
N ARG A 103 18.59 -9.71 32.19
CA ARG A 103 17.37 -10.52 32.15
C ARG A 103 17.63 -11.97 31.74
N LEU A 104 18.54 -12.20 30.80
CA LEU A 104 18.95 -13.54 30.38
C LEU A 104 19.60 -14.31 31.55
N VAL A 105 20.47 -13.65 32.32
CA VAL A 105 21.07 -14.23 33.53
C VAL A 105 19.98 -14.55 34.57
N ALA A 106 19.02 -13.65 34.79
CA ALA A 106 17.93 -13.88 35.72
C ALA A 106 17.04 -15.08 35.30
N VAL A 107 16.75 -15.22 34.00
CA VAL A 107 16.00 -16.37 33.46
C VAL A 107 16.80 -17.66 33.62
N ALA A 108 18.10 -17.66 33.34
CA ALA A 108 18.95 -18.82 33.55
C ALA A 108 19.02 -19.24 35.04
N ALA A 109 19.15 -18.26 35.95
CA ALA A 109 19.14 -18.50 37.38
C ALA A 109 17.77 -19.03 37.86
N PHE A 110 16.67 -18.51 37.32
CA PHE A 110 15.33 -19.01 37.58
C PHE A 110 15.18 -20.49 37.18
N PHE A 111 15.63 -20.88 35.98
CA PHE A 111 15.60 -22.28 35.56
C PHE A 111 16.50 -23.16 36.42
N ALA A 112 17.70 -22.70 36.79
CA ALA A 112 18.59 -23.44 37.67
C ALA A 112 17.95 -23.68 39.06
N TRP A 113 17.39 -22.63 39.67
CA TRP A 113 16.67 -22.74 40.93
C TRP A 113 15.47 -23.69 40.83
N ARG A 114 14.71 -23.59 39.74
CA ARG A 114 13.51 -24.40 39.51
C ARG A 114 13.81 -25.88 39.26
N LEU A 115 14.99 -26.20 38.73
CA LEU A 115 15.48 -27.58 38.60
C LEU A 115 15.91 -28.17 39.94
N GLU A 116 16.52 -27.36 40.82
CA GLU A 116 16.96 -27.79 42.15
C GLU A 116 15.79 -27.95 43.15
N HIS A 117 14.78 -27.07 43.06
CA HIS A 117 13.61 -27.08 43.95
C HIS A 117 12.43 -27.82 43.32
N ARG A 118 12.58 -29.14 43.15
CA ARG A 118 11.54 -30.00 42.56
C ARG A 118 10.43 -30.28 43.56
N ASN A 119 9.18 -30.01 43.18
CA ASN A 119 8.03 -30.39 43.99
C ASN A 119 7.72 -31.88 43.77
N HIS A 120 7.91 -32.68 44.82
CA HIS A 120 7.69 -34.13 44.78
C HIS A 120 6.21 -34.53 44.94
N ASP A 121 5.37 -33.65 45.49
CA ASP A 121 3.96 -33.94 45.79
C ASP A 121 3.03 -33.81 44.57
N GLY A 122 3.49 -33.09 43.54
CA GLY A 122 2.70 -32.75 42.34
C GLY A 122 3.50 -32.82 41.05
N MET A 123 4.15 -33.96 40.81
CA MET A 123 5.15 -34.14 39.75
C MET A 123 4.65 -33.77 38.34
N TRP A 124 3.39 -34.10 38.03
CA TRP A 124 2.77 -33.81 36.74
C TRP A 124 2.52 -32.30 36.52
N LEU A 125 2.05 -31.61 37.57
CA LEU A 125 1.85 -30.15 37.53
C LEU A 125 3.19 -29.41 37.44
N TRP A 126 4.20 -29.90 38.15
CA TRP A 126 5.55 -29.35 38.06
C TRP A 126 6.15 -29.53 36.65
N ALA A 127 6.03 -30.73 36.06
CA ALA A 127 6.56 -31.02 34.74
C ALA A 127 5.87 -30.20 33.63
N THR A 128 4.54 -30.11 33.66
CA THR A 128 3.78 -29.30 32.69
C THR A 128 4.11 -27.81 32.80
N SER A 129 4.23 -27.28 34.02
CA SER A 129 4.65 -25.89 34.23
C SER A 129 6.11 -25.65 33.82
N MET A 130 7.01 -26.62 34.00
CA MET A 130 8.40 -26.52 33.55
C MET A 130 8.50 -26.45 32.01
N VAL A 131 7.72 -27.29 31.30
CA VAL A 131 7.66 -27.26 29.83
C VAL A 131 7.10 -25.93 29.34
N ALA A 132 6.04 -25.42 29.97
CA ALA A 132 5.47 -24.12 29.63
C ALA A 132 6.48 -22.99 29.81
N ASP A 133 7.18 -22.94 30.95
CA ASP A 133 8.21 -21.93 31.20
C ASP A 133 9.36 -22.02 30.22
N ALA A 134 9.85 -23.23 29.92
CA ALA A 134 10.90 -23.45 28.93
C ALA A 134 10.49 -22.93 27.55
N TRP A 135 9.24 -23.18 27.14
CA TRP A 135 8.69 -22.66 25.90
C TRP A 135 8.62 -21.13 25.88
N PHE A 136 8.14 -20.51 26.97
CA PHE A 136 8.10 -19.05 27.10
C PHE A 136 9.50 -18.43 27.11
N GLY A 137 10.45 -19.02 27.85
CA GLY A 137 11.84 -18.56 27.91
C GLY A 137 12.53 -18.66 26.56
N PHE A 138 12.34 -19.76 25.84
CA PHE A 138 12.85 -19.94 24.48
C PHE A 138 12.22 -18.96 23.49
N SER A 139 10.89 -18.80 23.52
CA SER A 139 10.18 -17.83 22.68
C SER A 139 10.62 -16.39 22.95
N TRP A 140 10.83 -16.04 24.22
CA TRP A 140 11.38 -14.74 24.61
C TRP A 140 12.80 -14.53 24.09
N LEU A 141 13.67 -15.54 24.23
CA LEU A 141 15.05 -15.48 23.74
C LEU A 141 15.10 -15.27 22.23
N LEU A 142 14.33 -16.05 21.45
CA LEU A 142 14.24 -15.90 20.00
C LEU A 142 13.77 -14.49 19.60
N ASN A 143 12.74 -13.96 20.26
CA ASN A 143 12.26 -12.60 20.03
C ASN A 143 13.29 -11.53 20.42
N GLN A 144 14.19 -11.83 21.34
CA GLN A 144 15.22 -10.90 21.78
C GLN A 144 16.40 -10.84 20.81
N LEU A 145 16.75 -11.98 20.19
CA LEU A 145 17.80 -12.07 19.17
C LEU A 145 17.53 -11.17 17.97
N THR A 146 16.28 -11.09 17.49
CA THR A 146 15.90 -10.22 16.36
C THR A 146 16.04 -8.73 16.66
N LYS A 147 16.04 -8.34 17.94
CA LYS A 147 16.10 -6.95 18.41
C LYS A 147 17.52 -6.49 18.76
N LEU A 148 18.52 -7.37 18.71
CA LEU A 148 19.88 -7.02 19.13
C LEU A 148 20.56 -6.03 18.18
N ASN A 149 20.18 -6.01 16.90
CA ASN A 149 20.79 -5.15 15.90
C ASN A 149 19.74 -4.51 14.96
N PRO A 150 19.00 -3.49 15.45
CA PRO A 150 18.05 -2.77 14.62
C PRO A 150 18.79 -1.95 13.54
N ILE A 151 18.42 -2.17 12.28
CA ILE A 151 18.96 -1.43 11.12
C ILE A 151 17.78 -0.79 10.39
N LYS A 152 17.83 0.53 10.21
CA LYS A 152 16.88 1.28 9.37
C LYS A 152 17.59 1.61 8.06
N ARG A 153 16.99 1.28 6.92
CA ARG A 153 17.50 1.67 5.60
C ARG A 153 16.58 2.74 5.03
N VAL A 154 17.15 3.86 4.61
CA VAL A 154 16.39 4.98 4.03
C VAL A 154 16.84 5.14 2.58
N PRO A 155 15.92 5.04 1.60
CA PRO A 155 16.25 5.30 0.21
C PRO A 155 16.50 6.79 -0.02
N ASP A 156 17.49 7.11 -0.86
CA ASP A 156 17.74 8.47 -1.31
C ASP A 156 17.21 8.67 -2.74
N LEU A 157 15.99 9.19 -2.83
CA LEU A 157 15.28 9.38 -4.09
C LEU A 157 15.94 10.44 -5.00
N ALA A 158 16.68 11.41 -4.43
CA ALA A 158 17.35 12.43 -5.23
C ALA A 158 18.54 11.82 -5.98
N THR A 159 19.35 11.01 -5.28
CA THR A 159 20.46 10.29 -5.92
C THR A 159 19.97 9.28 -6.96
N LEU A 160 18.82 8.65 -6.73
CA LEU A 160 18.19 7.75 -7.71
C LEU A 160 17.81 8.50 -8.99
N ALA A 161 17.16 9.67 -8.84
CA ALA A 161 16.75 10.49 -9.98
C ALA A 161 17.96 11.00 -10.78
N ASP A 162 19.02 11.45 -10.10
CA ASP A 162 20.24 11.95 -10.75
C ASP A 162 21.02 10.87 -11.48
N GLN A 163 21.08 9.65 -10.93
CA GLN A 163 21.89 8.57 -11.49
C GLN A 163 21.21 7.81 -12.63
N HIS A 164 19.89 7.59 -12.54
CA HIS A 164 19.20 6.65 -13.43
C HIS A 164 18.16 7.33 -14.34
N GLY A 165 17.75 8.57 -14.05
CA GLY A 165 16.65 9.25 -14.73
C GLY A 165 15.36 8.41 -14.78
N GLU A 166 14.35 8.87 -15.51
CA GLU A 166 13.08 8.12 -15.67
C GLU A 166 13.23 6.92 -16.63
N ALA A 167 14.23 6.97 -17.53
CA ALA A 167 14.37 6.00 -18.62
C ALA A 167 14.84 4.60 -18.18
N ILE A 168 15.55 4.47 -17.05
CA ILE A 168 16.16 3.19 -16.61
C ILE A 168 15.30 2.47 -15.54
N LEU A 169 14.18 3.08 -15.11
CA LEU A 169 13.30 2.48 -14.11
C LEU A 169 12.70 1.13 -14.58
N PRO A 170 12.57 0.11 -13.70
CA PRO A 170 11.97 -1.18 -14.03
C PRO A 170 10.44 -1.10 -14.18
N GLY A 171 9.86 -2.07 -14.88
CA GLY A 171 8.40 -2.28 -14.86
C GLY A 171 7.92 -2.74 -13.48
N ILE A 172 6.78 -2.24 -13.02
CA ILE A 172 6.16 -2.58 -11.73
C ILE A 172 4.71 -3.01 -11.94
N ASP A 173 4.39 -4.23 -11.52
CA ASP A 173 3.02 -4.73 -11.50
C ASP A 173 2.49 -4.70 -10.06
N VAL A 174 1.39 -3.98 -9.85
CA VAL A 174 0.72 -3.87 -8.55
C VAL A 174 -0.53 -4.73 -8.55
N PHE A 175 -0.55 -5.74 -7.69
CA PHE A 175 -1.71 -6.63 -7.51
C PHE A 175 -2.53 -6.18 -6.31
N VAL A 176 -3.83 -6.00 -6.53
CA VAL A 176 -4.86 -5.76 -5.51
C VAL A 176 -5.78 -6.97 -5.52
N THR A 177 -5.98 -7.61 -4.38
CA THR A 177 -6.88 -8.76 -4.23
C THR A 177 -8.04 -8.35 -3.32
N THR A 178 -9.27 -8.64 -3.74
CA THR A 178 -10.48 -8.41 -2.94
C THR A 178 -11.29 -9.70 -2.82
N ALA A 179 -11.87 -9.91 -1.64
CA ALA A 179 -12.56 -11.16 -1.32
C ALA A 179 -14.05 -11.15 -1.66
N ASP A 180 -14.77 -10.08 -1.26
CA ASP A 180 -16.22 -9.92 -1.42
C ASP A 180 -16.62 -8.47 -1.12
N PRO A 181 -17.48 -7.81 -1.93
CA PRO A 181 -17.96 -6.46 -1.62
C PRO A 181 -18.79 -6.35 -0.32
N VAL A 182 -19.26 -7.47 0.24
CA VAL A 182 -19.98 -7.51 1.52
C VAL A 182 -19.02 -7.44 2.71
N ASP A 183 -17.93 -8.21 2.66
CA ASP A 183 -16.93 -8.26 3.73
C ASP A 183 -15.96 -7.06 3.65
N GLU A 184 -15.70 -6.57 2.44
CA GLU A 184 -14.80 -5.45 2.14
C GLU A 184 -15.58 -4.35 1.41
N PRO A 185 -15.81 -3.18 2.04
CA PRO A 185 -16.53 -2.10 1.38
C PRO A 185 -15.81 -1.67 0.10
N VAL A 186 -16.53 -1.73 -1.02
CA VAL A 186 -16.05 -1.34 -2.37
C VAL A 186 -15.35 0.01 -2.35
N LEU A 187 -15.81 0.92 -1.50
CA LEU A 187 -15.23 2.24 -1.29
C LEU A 187 -13.73 2.22 -0.92
N TYR A 188 -13.30 1.30 -0.06
CA TYR A 188 -11.88 1.19 0.30
C TYR A 188 -11.05 0.68 -0.89
N THR A 189 -11.59 -0.27 -1.64
CA THR A 189 -10.95 -0.82 -2.85
C THR A 189 -10.77 0.25 -3.91
N VAL A 190 -11.80 1.05 -4.20
CA VAL A 190 -11.70 2.12 -5.21
C VAL A 190 -10.69 3.20 -4.82
N ASN A 191 -10.65 3.62 -3.55
CA ASN A 191 -9.69 4.61 -3.08
C ASN A 191 -8.24 4.09 -3.14
N THR A 192 -8.05 2.80 -2.85
CA THR A 192 -6.74 2.14 -2.95
C THR A 192 -6.27 2.10 -4.40
N VAL A 193 -7.12 1.66 -5.32
CA VAL A 193 -6.81 1.64 -6.77
C VAL A 193 -6.53 3.05 -7.29
N LEU A 194 -7.33 4.05 -6.93
CA LEU A 194 -7.08 5.46 -7.30
C LEU A 194 -5.75 5.99 -6.78
N SER A 195 -5.35 5.58 -5.56
CA SER A 195 -4.05 5.94 -5.00
C SER A 195 -2.89 5.29 -5.78
N ILE A 196 -3.04 4.03 -6.22
CA ILE A 196 -2.05 3.31 -7.03
C ILE A 196 -1.94 3.97 -8.42
N LEU A 197 -3.08 4.26 -9.06
CA LEU A 197 -3.11 4.89 -10.39
C LEU A 197 -2.56 6.33 -10.38
N ALA A 198 -2.55 6.99 -9.23
CA ALA A 198 -2.00 8.33 -9.04
C ALA A 198 -0.55 8.33 -8.50
N ALA A 199 0.12 7.18 -8.47
CA ALA A 199 1.51 7.06 -8.06
C ALA A 199 2.46 7.90 -8.95
N ASP A 200 3.56 8.36 -8.37
CA ASP A 200 4.58 9.12 -9.07
C ASP A 200 5.58 8.18 -9.76
N TYR A 201 5.14 7.55 -10.84
CA TYR A 201 5.93 6.62 -11.65
C TYR A 201 5.59 6.75 -13.14
N PRO A 202 6.52 6.45 -14.06
CA PRO A 202 6.25 6.48 -15.50
C PRO A 202 5.10 5.53 -15.87
N ILE A 203 4.09 6.05 -16.58
CA ILE A 203 2.83 5.35 -16.88
C ILE A 203 3.05 4.11 -17.76
N ASP A 204 4.08 4.14 -18.60
CA ASP A 204 4.51 3.03 -19.44
C ASP A 204 5.16 1.88 -18.65
N LYS A 205 5.47 2.11 -17.37
CA LYS A 205 6.22 1.19 -16.53
C LYS A 205 5.48 0.73 -15.28
N TYR A 206 4.22 1.10 -15.09
CA TYR A 206 3.41 0.49 -14.04
C TYR A 206 2.06 0.02 -14.53
N ALA A 207 1.63 -1.13 -14.04
CA ALA A 207 0.29 -1.66 -14.27
C ALA A 207 -0.37 -2.00 -12.94
N CYS A 208 -1.68 -1.75 -12.85
CA CYS A 208 -2.50 -2.12 -11.71
C CYS A 208 -3.43 -3.27 -12.11
N TYR A 209 -3.44 -4.29 -11.27
CA TYR A 209 -4.16 -5.55 -11.45
C TYR A 209 -5.13 -5.75 -10.28
N LEU A 210 -6.43 -5.84 -10.54
CA LEU A 210 -7.42 -6.19 -9.50
C LEU A 210 -7.91 -7.62 -9.70
N SER A 211 -7.73 -8.47 -8.68
CA SER A 211 -8.31 -9.82 -8.60
C SER A 211 -9.47 -9.79 -7.61
N ASP A 212 -10.69 -10.07 -8.08
CA ASP A 212 -11.89 -10.19 -7.24
C ASP A 212 -12.31 -11.66 -7.13
N ASP A 213 -12.18 -12.24 -5.94
CA ASP A 213 -12.61 -13.61 -5.66
C ASP A 213 -14.14 -13.73 -5.56
N GLY A 214 -14.83 -12.62 -5.34
CA GLY A 214 -16.30 -12.54 -5.30
C GLY A 214 -16.93 -12.57 -6.69
N GLY A 215 -16.20 -12.13 -7.72
CA GLY A 215 -16.67 -12.12 -9.11
C GLY A 215 -17.99 -11.38 -9.31
N THR A 216 -18.24 -10.33 -8.52
CA THR A 216 -19.54 -9.65 -8.48
C THR A 216 -19.63 -8.55 -9.53
N LEU A 217 -20.84 -8.31 -10.06
CA LEU A 217 -21.06 -7.22 -11.00
C LEU A 217 -20.80 -5.83 -10.38
N VAL A 218 -21.01 -5.69 -9.06
CA VAL A 218 -20.78 -4.45 -8.31
C VAL A 218 -19.31 -4.01 -8.42
N HIS A 219 -18.36 -4.93 -8.19
CA HIS A 219 -16.93 -4.62 -8.33
C HIS A 219 -16.55 -4.25 -9.76
N TYR A 220 -17.10 -4.96 -10.75
CA TYR A 220 -16.84 -4.67 -12.15
C TYR A 220 -17.29 -3.25 -12.56
N GLU A 221 -18.53 -2.89 -12.25
CA GLU A 221 -19.05 -1.54 -12.56
C GLU A 221 -18.33 -0.46 -11.74
N ALA A 222 -17.97 -0.75 -10.48
CA ALA A 222 -17.16 0.15 -9.66
C ALA A 222 -15.79 0.43 -10.29
N MET A 223 -15.11 -0.58 -10.84
CA MET A 223 -13.83 -0.38 -11.53
C MET A 223 -13.95 0.43 -12.82
N THR A 224 -15.10 0.34 -13.49
CA THR A 224 -15.40 1.20 -14.66
C THR A 224 -15.55 2.66 -14.25
N GLN A 225 -16.21 2.93 -13.11
CA GLN A 225 -16.29 4.27 -12.52
C GLN A 225 -14.90 4.78 -12.07
N VAL A 226 -14.07 3.90 -11.50
CA VAL A 226 -12.69 4.23 -11.11
C VAL A 226 -11.86 4.63 -12.31
N ALA A 227 -11.91 3.88 -13.42
CA ALA A 227 -11.17 4.22 -14.64
C ALA A 227 -11.53 5.63 -15.14
N SER A 228 -12.83 5.95 -15.13
CA SER A 228 -13.34 7.26 -15.54
C SER A 228 -12.86 8.39 -14.61
N PHE A 229 -12.91 8.19 -13.29
CA PHE A 229 -12.48 9.20 -12.33
C PHE A 229 -10.94 9.33 -12.26
N ALA A 230 -10.20 8.25 -12.47
CA ALA A 230 -8.73 8.23 -12.47
C ALA A 230 -8.15 9.17 -13.55
N ALA A 231 -8.82 9.29 -14.69
CA ALA A 231 -8.45 10.23 -15.76
C ALA A 231 -8.48 11.70 -15.30
N LEU A 232 -9.28 12.04 -14.27
CA LEU A 232 -9.28 13.36 -13.64
C LEU A 232 -8.32 13.43 -12.44
N TRP A 233 -8.32 12.41 -11.60
CA TRP A 233 -7.57 12.38 -10.34
C TRP A 233 -6.06 12.29 -10.54
N ALA A 234 -5.58 11.38 -11.40
CA ALA A 234 -4.14 11.16 -11.57
C ALA A 234 -3.40 12.39 -12.14
N PRO A 235 -3.91 13.12 -13.15
CA PRO A 235 -3.31 14.38 -13.59
C PRO A 235 -3.34 15.47 -12.52
N PHE A 236 -4.42 15.57 -11.74
CA PHE A 236 -4.51 16.53 -10.63
C PHE A 236 -3.43 16.28 -9.57
N CYS A 237 -3.26 15.02 -9.15
CA CYS A 237 -2.25 14.61 -8.19
C CYS A 237 -0.83 14.89 -8.68
N ARG A 238 -0.54 14.63 -9.96
CA ARG A 238 0.77 14.91 -10.57
C ARG A 238 1.04 16.40 -10.73
N LYS A 239 0.05 17.16 -11.21
CA LYS A 239 0.18 18.61 -11.43
C LYS A 239 0.45 19.38 -10.14
N HIS A 240 -0.19 18.99 -9.05
CA HIS A 240 -0.17 19.72 -7.78
C HIS A 240 0.59 19.00 -6.66
N CYS A 241 1.29 17.90 -6.98
CA CYS A 241 2.06 17.07 -6.03
C CYS A 241 1.30 16.76 -4.73
N VAL A 242 0.04 16.33 -4.88
CA VAL A 242 -0.87 16.15 -3.73
C VAL A 242 -0.52 14.90 -2.93
N GLU A 243 -0.47 15.02 -1.61
CA GLU A 243 -0.30 13.88 -0.70
C GLU A 243 -1.30 13.97 0.46
N PRO A 244 -1.92 12.85 0.89
CA PRO A 244 -1.84 11.49 0.34
C PRO A 244 -2.58 11.33 -1.00
N ARG A 245 -2.23 10.28 -1.78
CA ARG A 245 -2.80 10.01 -3.11
C ARG A 245 -4.17 9.32 -3.10
N SER A 246 -4.64 8.89 -1.93
CA SER A 246 -6.02 8.44 -1.73
C SER A 246 -6.95 9.66 -1.62
N PRO A 247 -7.97 9.79 -2.49
CA PRO A 247 -8.88 10.93 -2.47
C PRO A 247 -9.61 11.11 -1.15
N GLU A 248 -10.13 10.03 -0.57
CA GLU A 248 -10.86 10.07 0.71
C GLU A 248 -9.99 10.64 1.84
N ASN A 249 -8.77 10.13 1.94
CA ASN A 249 -7.82 10.58 2.94
C ASN A 249 -7.41 12.04 2.70
N TYR A 250 -7.12 12.41 1.45
CA TYR A 250 -6.76 13.77 1.09
C TYR A 250 -7.86 14.76 1.45
N PHE A 251 -9.10 14.44 1.11
CA PHE A 251 -10.25 15.31 1.34
C PHE A 251 -10.78 15.29 2.79
N GLY A 252 -10.44 14.26 3.56
CA GLY A 252 -10.74 14.13 4.99
C GLY A 252 -9.73 14.84 5.91
N MET A 253 -8.55 15.20 5.42
CA MET A 253 -7.54 15.90 6.23
C MET A 253 -7.96 17.33 6.59
N LYS A 254 -7.94 17.64 7.90
CA LYS A 254 -8.30 18.95 8.47
C LYS A 254 -7.27 20.05 8.20
N ALA A 255 -5.99 19.70 8.09
CA ALA A 255 -4.90 20.61 7.80
C ALA A 255 -4.15 20.11 6.57
N GLN A 256 -3.99 20.98 5.58
CA GLN A 256 -3.50 20.62 4.25
C GLN A 256 -2.10 21.21 4.06
N PRO A 257 -1.04 20.40 3.91
CA PRO A 257 0.28 20.89 3.55
C PRO A 257 0.24 21.31 2.07
N TYR A 258 0.05 22.60 1.80
CA TYR A 258 0.13 23.12 0.44
C TYR A 258 1.59 23.38 0.09
N ALA A 259 2.10 22.75 -0.97
CA ALA A 259 3.50 22.86 -1.43
C ALA A 259 3.66 23.34 -2.88
N GLY A 260 2.57 23.78 -3.55
CA GLY A 260 2.57 24.13 -4.98
C GLY A 260 2.46 25.64 -5.28
N SER A 261 2.73 26.04 -6.52
CA SER A 261 2.65 27.43 -6.99
C SER A 261 1.34 27.75 -7.75
N MET A 262 0.92 29.02 -7.73
CA MET A 262 -0.33 29.63 -8.24
C MET A 262 -1.64 29.24 -7.48
N PRO A 263 -2.00 29.99 -6.42
CA PRO A 263 -3.19 29.74 -5.59
C PRO A 263 -4.53 29.69 -6.35
N GLY A 264 -4.65 30.42 -7.47
CA GLY A 264 -5.89 30.53 -8.25
C GLY A 264 -6.27 29.26 -9.02
N ASP A 265 -5.34 28.71 -9.80
CA ASP A 265 -5.58 27.51 -10.61
C ASP A 265 -5.76 26.26 -9.72
N PHE A 266 -4.96 26.13 -8.67
CA PHE A 266 -5.10 25.04 -7.70
C PHE A 266 -6.47 25.03 -7.04
N THR A 267 -6.95 26.18 -6.55
CA THR A 267 -8.24 26.24 -5.85
C THR A 267 -9.40 25.91 -6.79
N ARG A 268 -9.33 26.36 -8.06
CA ARG A 268 -10.35 26.01 -9.07
C ARG A 268 -10.33 24.51 -9.37
N ASP A 269 -9.15 23.95 -9.66
CA ASP A 269 -8.99 22.53 -9.99
C ASP A 269 -9.43 21.66 -8.80
N ARG A 270 -9.01 21.99 -7.57
CA ARG A 270 -9.39 21.28 -6.34
C ARG A 270 -10.89 21.28 -6.11
N ARG A 271 -11.58 22.41 -6.31
CA ARG A 271 -13.06 22.47 -6.16
C ARG A 271 -13.76 21.59 -7.19
N ARG A 272 -13.27 21.60 -8.44
CA ARG A 272 -13.82 20.73 -9.49
C ARG A 272 -13.63 19.26 -9.12
N VAL A 273 -12.40 18.85 -8.80
CA VAL A 273 -12.09 17.46 -8.44
C VAL A 273 -12.86 17.01 -7.20
N ARG A 274 -13.02 17.88 -6.19
CA ARG A 274 -13.83 17.57 -5.01
C ARG A 274 -15.29 17.26 -5.37
N ARG A 275 -15.91 18.10 -6.21
CA ARG A 275 -17.30 17.86 -6.64
C ARG A 275 -17.43 16.53 -7.39
N GLU A 276 -16.54 16.29 -8.36
CA GLU A 276 -16.53 15.06 -9.14
C GLU A 276 -16.29 13.82 -8.27
N TYR A 277 -15.46 13.96 -7.22
CA TYR A 277 -15.25 12.93 -6.22
C TYR A 277 -16.51 12.66 -5.40
N ASP A 278 -17.16 13.70 -4.87
CA ASP A 278 -18.40 13.54 -4.10
C ASP A 278 -19.51 12.89 -4.96
N GLU A 279 -19.61 13.23 -6.26
CA GLU A 279 -20.53 12.57 -7.19
C GLU A 279 -20.14 11.12 -7.49
N PHE A 280 -18.84 10.85 -7.66
CA PHE A 280 -18.31 9.49 -7.82
C PHE A 280 -18.66 8.61 -6.62
N MET A 281 -18.52 9.12 -5.40
CA MET A 281 -18.88 8.43 -4.16
C MET A 281 -20.35 8.00 -4.16
N VAL A 282 -21.24 8.94 -4.47
CA VAL A 282 -22.68 8.64 -4.55
C VAL A 282 -22.98 7.58 -5.61
N ARG A 283 -22.29 7.61 -6.76
CA ARG A 283 -22.44 6.56 -7.80
C ARG A 283 -22.00 5.19 -7.29
N ILE A 284 -20.89 5.11 -6.55
CA ILE A 284 -20.41 3.85 -5.96
C ILE A 284 -21.39 3.34 -4.90
N ASP A 285 -21.86 4.19 -3.98
CA ASP A 285 -22.77 3.79 -2.90
C ASP A 285 -24.13 3.31 -3.44
N SER A 286 -24.64 3.97 -4.48
CA SER A 286 -25.92 3.61 -5.12
C SER A 286 -25.83 2.40 -6.05
N LEU A 287 -24.62 1.90 -6.35
CA LEU A 287 -24.39 0.89 -7.39
C LEU A 287 -25.10 -0.43 -7.10
N SER A 288 -25.02 -0.91 -5.86
CA SER A 288 -25.67 -2.15 -5.40
C SER A 288 -27.19 -2.09 -5.62
N THR A 289 -27.81 -0.97 -5.24
CA THR A 289 -29.26 -0.76 -5.40
C THR A 289 -29.66 -0.61 -6.86
N THR A 290 -28.86 0.09 -7.66
CA THR A 290 -29.10 0.31 -9.09
C THR A 290 -29.04 -1.00 -9.86
N ILE A 291 -28.03 -1.84 -9.60
CA ILE A 291 -27.89 -3.16 -10.24
C ILE A 291 -29.07 -4.06 -9.88
N ARG A 292 -29.52 -4.05 -8.62
CA ARG A 292 -30.67 -4.83 -8.18
C ARG A 292 -31.96 -4.40 -8.90
N GLN A 293 -32.29 -3.11 -8.86
CA GLN A 293 -33.48 -2.57 -9.52
C GLN A 293 -33.47 -2.82 -11.03
N ARG A 294 -32.31 -2.65 -11.68
CA ARG A 294 -32.12 -2.95 -13.11
C ARG A 294 -32.38 -4.42 -13.39
N SER A 295 -31.81 -5.32 -12.57
CA SER A 295 -31.98 -6.76 -12.74
C SER A 295 -33.46 -7.16 -12.58
N ASP A 296 -34.13 -6.63 -11.56
CA ASP A 296 -35.57 -6.87 -11.33
C ASP A 296 -36.42 -6.40 -12.51
N ALA A 297 -36.13 -5.22 -13.08
CA ALA A 297 -36.83 -4.68 -14.23
C ALA A 297 -36.75 -5.59 -15.47
N TYR A 298 -35.57 -6.17 -15.73
CA TYR A 298 -35.37 -7.09 -16.85
C TYR A 298 -35.89 -8.51 -16.60
N ASN A 299 -36.04 -8.92 -15.33
CA ASN A 299 -36.44 -10.28 -14.96
C ASN A 299 -37.96 -10.45 -14.82
N ASN A 300 -38.75 -9.40 -15.06
CA ASN A 300 -40.21 -9.42 -15.09
C ASN A 300 -40.75 -10.28 -16.27
N GLY A 301 -40.58 -11.60 -16.21
CA GLY A 301 -41.16 -12.54 -17.20
C GLY A 301 -40.61 -13.96 -17.21
N ASP A 302 -39.33 -14.17 -16.85
CA ASP A 302 -38.61 -15.42 -17.22
C ASP A 302 -38.34 -16.41 -16.08
N GLY A 303 -38.76 -16.14 -14.85
CA GLY A 303 -38.58 -17.05 -13.69
C GLY A 303 -37.11 -17.28 -13.25
N VAL A 304 -36.13 -16.78 -14.01
CA VAL A 304 -34.71 -16.78 -13.67
C VAL A 304 -34.30 -15.36 -13.27
N HIS A 305 -33.93 -15.18 -12.00
CA HIS A 305 -33.49 -13.89 -11.46
C HIS A 305 -32.00 -13.63 -11.78
N ALA A 306 -31.70 -13.45 -13.06
CA ALA A 306 -30.34 -13.18 -13.52
C ALA A 306 -29.86 -11.79 -13.07
N THR A 307 -28.59 -11.68 -12.63
CA THR A 307 -27.96 -10.38 -12.42
C THR A 307 -27.58 -9.80 -13.77
N ARG A 308 -28.08 -8.60 -14.08
CA ARG A 308 -28.00 -8.03 -15.43
C ARG A 308 -27.03 -6.88 -15.51
N MET A 309 -26.24 -6.86 -16.57
CA MET A 309 -25.37 -5.75 -16.96
C MET A 309 -26.18 -4.57 -17.54
N ALA A 310 -25.54 -3.43 -17.77
CA ALA A 310 -26.17 -2.22 -18.29
C ALA A 310 -26.76 -2.37 -19.71
N ASP A 311 -26.22 -3.31 -20.50
CA ASP A 311 -26.71 -3.68 -21.83
C ASP A 311 -27.87 -4.70 -21.79
N GLY A 312 -28.28 -5.14 -20.60
CA GLY A 312 -29.32 -6.14 -20.38
C GLY A 312 -28.86 -7.59 -20.50
N ALA A 313 -27.59 -7.84 -20.84
CA ALA A 313 -27.03 -9.19 -20.88
C ALA A 313 -26.80 -9.75 -19.45
N PRO A 314 -26.92 -11.07 -19.25
CA PRO A 314 -26.67 -11.69 -17.95
C PRO A 314 -25.19 -11.62 -17.59
N TRP A 315 -24.88 -11.31 -16.33
CA TRP A 315 -23.51 -11.27 -15.82
C TRP A 315 -22.90 -12.68 -15.82
N PRO A 316 -21.72 -12.90 -16.41
CA PRO A 316 -21.09 -14.22 -16.43
C PRO A 316 -20.55 -14.69 -15.06
N GLY A 317 -20.42 -13.79 -14.07
CA GLY A 317 -19.88 -14.10 -12.75
C GLY A 317 -20.96 -14.43 -11.72
N THR A 318 -20.71 -14.04 -10.47
CA THR A 318 -21.62 -14.28 -9.34
C THR A 318 -22.86 -13.40 -9.42
N TRP A 319 -24.04 -14.01 -9.31
CA TRP A 319 -25.31 -13.31 -9.27
C TRP A 319 -25.71 -12.91 -7.85
N ILE A 320 -26.52 -11.85 -7.73
CA ILE A 320 -27.17 -11.42 -6.48
C ILE A 320 -28.02 -12.56 -5.93
N GLU A 321 -28.88 -13.15 -6.78
CA GLU A 321 -29.60 -14.37 -6.48
C GLU A 321 -28.81 -15.56 -7.02
N GLN A 322 -28.26 -16.36 -6.10
CA GLN A 322 -27.35 -17.45 -6.45
C GLN A 322 -28.08 -18.55 -7.23
N ALA A 323 -27.65 -18.77 -8.48
CA ALA A 323 -28.14 -19.84 -9.35
C ALA A 323 -27.02 -20.85 -9.66
N GLU A 324 -27.38 -22.02 -10.21
CA GLU A 324 -26.40 -23.01 -10.68
C GLU A 324 -25.47 -22.38 -11.75
N ASN A 325 -24.16 -22.62 -11.65
CA ASN A 325 -23.11 -21.98 -12.48
C ASN A 325 -22.96 -20.45 -12.33
N HIS A 326 -23.62 -19.83 -11.33
CA HIS A 326 -23.49 -18.41 -10.99
C HIS A 326 -23.39 -18.18 -9.48
N ARG A 327 -22.95 -19.20 -8.73
CA ARG A 327 -22.59 -19.08 -7.31
C ARG A 327 -21.17 -18.58 -7.17
N ARG A 328 -20.83 -18.07 -5.99
CA ARG A 328 -19.45 -17.73 -5.63
C ARG A 328 -18.53 -18.93 -5.91
N ALA A 329 -17.40 -18.68 -6.58
CA ALA A 329 -16.44 -19.69 -7.03
C ALA A 329 -16.97 -20.74 -8.03
N GLN A 330 -18.19 -20.59 -8.54
CA GLN A 330 -18.80 -21.49 -9.53
C GLN A 330 -19.19 -20.71 -10.79
N HIS A 331 -18.24 -19.99 -11.38
CA HIS A 331 -18.41 -19.29 -12.65
C HIS A 331 -17.10 -19.32 -13.46
N ALA A 332 -17.19 -19.04 -14.77
CA ALA A 332 -16.01 -18.94 -15.63
C ALA A 332 -15.14 -17.73 -15.26
N GLY A 333 -13.88 -17.74 -15.72
CA GLY A 333 -12.98 -16.61 -15.53
C GLY A 333 -13.37 -15.43 -16.39
N ILE A 334 -13.37 -14.25 -15.79
CA ILE A 334 -13.65 -13.00 -16.49
C ILE A 334 -12.37 -12.18 -16.44
N VAL A 335 -11.84 -11.82 -17.60
CA VAL A 335 -10.68 -10.93 -17.72
C VAL A 335 -11.12 -9.72 -18.54
N GLN A 336 -10.88 -8.54 -18.00
CA GLN A 336 -11.23 -7.27 -18.62
C GLN A 336 -10.01 -6.36 -18.60
N VAL A 337 -9.84 -5.63 -19.70
CA VAL A 337 -8.79 -4.63 -19.85
C VAL A 337 -9.47 -3.32 -20.21
N ASN A 338 -9.44 -2.37 -19.27
CA ASN A 338 -9.88 -1.01 -19.55
C ASN A 338 -8.68 -0.24 -20.13
N LYS A 339 -8.85 0.24 -21.36
CA LYS A 339 -7.88 1.06 -22.08
C LYS A 339 -8.16 2.54 -21.90
#